data_AF-A0A8S8YN96-F1
#
_entry.id   AF-A0A8S8YN96-F1
#
_cell.length_a   1.000
_cell.length_b   1.000
_cell.length_c   1.000
_cell.angle_alpha   90.00
_cell.angle_beta   90.00
_cell.angle_gamma   90.00
#
_symmetry.space_group_name_H-M   'P 1'
#
loop_
_entity.id
_entity.type
_entity.pdbx_description
1 polymer ?
#
loop_
_entity_poly.entity_id
_entity_poly.type
_entity_poly.pdbx_seq_one_letter_code
_entity_poly.pdbx_strand_id
1 'polypeptide(L)'
;MLEILNGKDDDCDGLEDEGFNDSDADGDGLSDWEEFHIHGTNPEDSDSDGDGIPDRRSWGSVVIRYIDLDADGDGAYWFDDCDDNDSSFAPDVTESLDGLDNDCDEDIDEDFFWIDTDMDGLTDYAEYHQYSTDPMTGVLTGTDSPMGLN
;
A
#
# COMPACT_ATOMS: atom_id res chain seq x y z
N MET A 1 -43.49 3.08 12.63
CA MET A 1 -43.28 4.55 12.59
C MET A 1 -42.44 4.71 11.34
N LEU A 2 -41.46 5.58 11.23
CA LEU A 2 -40.34 5.31 10.32
C LEU A 2 -39.10 5.42 11.19
N GLU A 3 -38.17 4.49 11.05
CA GLU A 3 -36.90 4.53 11.76
C GLU A 3 -36.08 5.75 11.35
N ILE A 4 -35.26 6.23 12.28
CA ILE A 4 -34.21 7.22 12.05
C ILE A 4 -32.94 6.69 12.69
N LEU A 5 -31.80 6.83 12.02
CA LEU A 5 -30.52 6.31 12.49
C LEU A 5 -30.07 7.00 13.79
N ASN A 6 -30.39 6.41 14.94
CA ASN A 6 -30.14 7.02 16.24
C ASN A 6 -29.90 6.02 17.38
N GLY A 7 -29.78 4.74 17.05
CA GLY A 7 -29.60 3.63 17.98
C GLY A 7 -30.84 3.40 18.85
N LYS A 8 -32.05 3.53 18.27
CA LYS A 8 -33.30 3.24 18.96
C LYS A 8 -34.31 2.59 18.04
N ASP A 9 -35.06 1.65 18.59
CA ASP A 9 -36.26 1.08 17.98
C ASP A 9 -37.42 2.11 18.10
N ASP A 10 -37.56 2.96 17.07
CA ASP A 10 -38.51 4.08 17.09
C ASP A 10 -39.95 3.63 16.83
N ASP A 11 -40.14 2.44 16.30
CA ASP A 11 -41.46 1.89 16.06
C ASP A 11 -41.91 0.68 16.87
N CYS A 12 -41.04 0.24 17.77
CA CYS A 12 -41.25 -0.81 18.75
C CYS A 12 -41.56 -2.17 18.12
N ASP A 13 -41.01 -2.50 16.95
CA ASP A 13 -41.16 -3.80 16.32
C ASP A 13 -40.07 -4.82 16.71
N GLY A 14 -39.05 -4.36 17.44
CA GLY A 14 -37.93 -5.15 17.94
C GLY A 14 -36.70 -5.18 17.03
N LEU A 15 -36.70 -4.38 15.96
CA LEU A 15 -35.53 -4.05 15.17
C LEU A 15 -35.10 -2.61 15.48
N GLU A 16 -33.80 -2.34 15.37
CA GLU A 16 -33.23 -1.02 15.66
C GLU A 16 -32.62 -0.49 14.38
N ASP A 17 -33.04 0.71 13.98
CA ASP A 17 -32.57 1.40 12.79
C ASP A 17 -32.61 0.50 11.53
N GLU A 18 -33.68 -0.29 11.33
CA GLU A 18 -33.78 -1.12 10.13
C GLU A 18 -34.01 -0.27 8.86
N GLY A 19 -33.56 -0.81 7.73
CA GLY A 19 -33.56 -0.07 6.45
C GLY A 19 -32.30 0.74 6.20
N PHE A 20 -31.43 0.93 7.21
CA PHE A 20 -30.11 1.56 7.06
C PHE A 20 -28.97 0.57 6.74
N ASN A 21 -29.24 -0.74 6.80
CA ASN A 21 -28.24 -1.78 6.55
C ASN A 21 -27.93 -2.01 5.06
N ASP A 22 -28.74 -1.43 4.17
CA ASP A 22 -28.54 -1.46 2.71
C ASP A 22 -28.34 -0.05 2.12
N SER A 23 -28.42 1.01 2.95
CA SER A 23 -28.14 2.37 2.52
C SER A 23 -26.68 2.71 2.77
N ASP A 24 -26.12 3.51 1.87
CA ASP A 24 -24.73 3.95 1.82
C ASP A 24 -24.81 5.37 1.26
N ALA A 25 -25.01 6.34 2.16
CA ALA A 25 -25.46 7.68 1.80
C ALA A 25 -24.34 8.52 1.15
N ASP A 26 -23.08 8.26 1.50
CA ASP A 26 -21.91 8.89 0.88
C ASP A 26 -21.25 8.05 -0.24
N GLY A 27 -21.61 6.77 -0.36
CA GLY A 27 -21.13 5.88 -1.42
C GLY A 27 -19.73 5.35 -1.17
N ASP A 28 -19.26 5.34 0.08
CA ASP A 28 -17.96 4.84 0.45
C ASP A 28 -17.91 3.30 0.56
N GLY A 29 -19.07 2.63 0.60
CA GLY A 29 -19.17 1.17 0.63
C GLY A 29 -19.26 0.54 2.01
N LEU A 30 -19.31 1.33 3.09
CA LEU A 30 -19.92 0.94 4.35
C LEU A 30 -21.42 1.26 4.31
N SER A 31 -22.24 0.45 5.00
CA SER A 31 -23.65 0.83 5.16
C SER A 31 -23.83 1.87 6.27
N ASP A 32 -24.80 2.78 6.14
CA ASP A 32 -25.09 3.81 7.14
C ASP A 32 -25.27 3.20 8.54
N TRP A 33 -25.87 2.00 8.60
CA TRP A 33 -26.02 1.26 9.85
C TRP A 33 -24.68 0.85 10.46
N GLU A 34 -23.76 0.29 9.66
CA GLU A 34 -22.42 -0.11 10.11
C GLU A 34 -21.61 1.10 10.57
N GLU A 35 -21.66 2.17 9.81
CA GLU A 35 -21.00 3.43 10.15
C GLU A 35 -21.44 3.97 11.50
N PHE A 36 -22.75 4.01 11.77
CA PHE A 36 -23.24 4.50 13.06
C PHE A 36 -23.02 3.52 14.23
N HIS A 37 -23.27 2.23 14.03
CA HIS A 37 -23.31 1.25 15.13
C HIS A 37 -21.97 0.56 15.41
N ILE A 38 -21.11 0.43 14.41
CA ILE A 38 -19.85 -0.31 14.51
C ILE A 38 -18.67 0.65 14.48
N HIS A 39 -18.62 1.51 13.46
CA HIS A 39 -17.44 2.35 13.23
C HIS A 39 -17.50 3.62 14.06
N GLY A 40 -18.64 4.31 14.15
CA GLY A 40 -18.75 5.66 14.72
C GLY A 40 -18.32 6.77 13.74
N THR A 41 -18.36 6.47 12.44
CA THR A 41 -18.17 7.42 11.34
C THR A 41 -19.49 8.14 11.02
N ASN A 42 -19.42 9.15 10.17
CA ASN A 42 -20.54 9.97 9.73
C ASN A 42 -21.08 9.43 8.39
N PRO A 43 -22.30 8.87 8.35
CA PRO A 43 -22.86 8.25 7.14
C PRO A 43 -23.03 9.17 5.92
N GLU A 44 -22.90 10.48 6.10
CA GLU A 44 -23.00 11.46 5.00
C GLU A 44 -21.62 11.94 4.52
N ASP A 45 -20.52 11.39 5.03
CA ASP A 45 -19.16 11.85 4.76
C ASP A 45 -18.17 10.70 4.67
N SER A 46 -17.75 10.39 3.45
CA SER A 46 -16.90 9.24 3.14
C SER A 46 -15.52 9.26 3.80
N ASP A 47 -15.16 10.37 4.46
CA ASP A 47 -13.92 10.62 5.18
C ASP A 47 -14.23 11.47 6.42
N SER A 48 -14.81 10.83 7.43
CA SER A 48 -15.42 11.49 8.59
C SER A 48 -14.46 12.33 9.44
N ASP A 49 -13.18 12.00 9.47
CA ASP A 49 -12.16 12.76 10.19
C ASP A 49 -11.28 13.64 9.29
N GLY A 50 -11.47 13.55 7.97
CA GLY A 50 -10.90 14.44 6.96
C GLY A 50 -9.41 14.21 6.74
N ASP A 51 -8.95 12.97 6.89
CA ASP A 51 -7.55 12.59 6.77
C ASP A 51 -7.14 12.18 5.33
N GLY A 52 -8.11 12.06 4.41
CA GLY A 52 -7.91 11.67 3.02
C GLY A 52 -8.09 10.17 2.76
N ILE A 53 -8.32 9.35 3.79
CA ILE A 53 -8.59 7.92 3.68
C ILE A 53 -10.09 7.68 3.84
N PRO A 54 -10.75 7.00 2.89
CA PRO A 54 -12.16 6.70 3.03
C PRO A 54 -12.47 5.86 4.28
N ASP A 55 -13.58 6.10 4.95
CA ASP A 55 -13.97 5.44 6.21
C ASP A 55 -13.97 3.91 6.10
N ARG A 56 -14.41 3.35 4.96
CA ARG A 56 -14.32 1.90 4.63
C ARG A 56 -12.90 1.30 4.70
N ARG A 57 -11.87 2.13 4.54
CA ARG A 57 -10.46 1.76 4.54
C ARG A 57 -9.78 2.18 5.85
N SER A 58 -10.34 3.18 6.54
CA SER A 58 -9.94 3.50 7.90
C SER A 58 -10.30 2.33 8.83
N TRP A 59 -9.37 1.89 9.67
CA TRP A 59 -9.62 0.79 10.61
C TRP A 59 -10.45 1.29 11.80
N GLY A 60 -11.71 1.65 11.54
CA GLY A 60 -12.74 1.96 12.52
C GLY A 60 -12.36 3.07 13.50
N SER A 61 -12.58 4.33 13.11
CA SER A 61 -12.68 5.48 14.03
C SER A 61 -11.57 5.68 15.04
N VAL A 62 -10.35 5.24 14.74
CA VAL A 62 -9.22 5.67 15.54
C VAL A 62 -8.83 7.02 15.00
N VAL A 63 -9.12 8.07 15.77
CA VAL A 63 -8.54 9.40 15.61
C VAL A 63 -7.02 9.28 15.70
N ILE A 64 -6.35 8.91 14.62
CA ILE A 64 -4.89 8.81 14.60
C ILE A 64 -4.37 10.22 14.39
N ARG A 65 -4.24 10.96 15.50
CA ARG A 65 -3.56 12.27 15.56
C ARG A 65 -2.05 12.20 15.25
N TYR A 66 -1.61 11.18 14.52
CA TYR A 66 -0.28 11.05 13.96
C TYR A 66 -0.45 10.81 12.48
N ILE A 67 -0.62 11.95 11.81
CA ILE A 67 -0.49 12.14 10.39
C ILE A 67 0.91 11.65 10.00
N ASP A 68 0.97 10.61 9.20
CA ASP A 68 2.00 10.50 8.17
C ASP A 68 1.27 10.49 6.82
N LEU A 69 1.58 11.47 5.98
CA LEU A 69 0.66 12.02 4.97
C LEU A 69 1.15 11.82 3.54
N ASP A 70 2.03 10.85 3.28
CA ASP A 70 2.97 10.85 2.15
C ASP A 70 4.14 11.81 2.47
N ALA A 71 5.15 11.32 3.21
CA ALA A 71 6.21 12.19 3.75
C ALA A 71 7.21 12.67 2.68
N ASP A 72 7.38 11.93 1.59
CA ASP A 72 8.23 12.32 0.46
C ASP A 72 7.48 12.91 -0.75
N GLY A 73 6.16 12.76 -0.81
CA GLY A 73 5.28 13.40 -1.79
C GLY A 73 5.08 12.60 -3.09
N ASP A 74 5.27 11.28 -3.08
CA ASP A 74 5.13 10.42 -4.26
C ASP A 74 3.72 9.86 -4.51
N GLY A 75 2.82 10.06 -3.54
CA GLY A 75 1.41 9.67 -3.59
C GLY A 75 1.11 8.33 -2.94
N ALA A 76 2.10 7.62 -2.40
CA ALA A 76 1.93 6.50 -1.50
C ALA A 76 1.85 6.99 -0.04
N TYR A 77 1.14 6.23 0.80
CA TYR A 77 1.05 6.52 2.22
C TYR A 77 1.95 5.55 2.98
N TRP A 78 2.43 5.93 4.16
CA TRP A 78 3.28 5.11 5.04
C TRP A 78 2.91 3.61 5.23
N PHE A 79 1.65 3.23 5.00
CA PHE A 79 1.18 1.85 5.13
C PHE A 79 1.25 1.03 3.83
N ASP A 80 1.28 1.70 2.67
CA ASP A 80 1.46 1.12 1.34
C ASP A 80 2.88 1.40 0.78
N ASP A 81 3.63 2.30 1.42
CA ASP A 81 4.99 2.73 1.09
C ASP A 81 6.03 1.96 1.94
N CYS A 82 7.05 1.39 1.29
CA CYS A 82 8.10 0.62 1.96
C CYS A 82 9.20 1.48 2.59
N ASP A 83 9.39 2.74 2.14
CA ASP A 83 10.15 3.79 2.82
C ASP A 83 9.55 5.19 2.58
N ASP A 84 8.59 5.58 3.43
CA ASP A 84 7.82 6.84 3.38
C ASP A 84 8.66 8.14 3.46
N ASN A 85 10.00 8.05 3.51
CA ASN A 85 10.91 9.20 3.39
C ASN A 85 11.69 9.21 2.07
N ASP A 86 11.45 8.28 1.15
CA ASP A 86 12.14 8.15 -0.13
C ASP A 86 11.20 7.71 -1.27
N SER A 87 10.83 8.69 -2.10
CA SER A 87 9.92 8.57 -3.26
C SER A 87 10.33 7.57 -4.36
N SER A 88 11.45 6.87 -4.18
CA SER A 88 11.89 5.76 -5.02
C SER A 88 11.43 4.39 -4.50
N PHE A 89 10.62 4.37 -3.45
CA PHE A 89 10.13 3.17 -2.77
C PHE A 89 8.61 3.21 -2.62
N ALA A 90 7.86 3.01 -3.71
CA ALA A 90 6.40 3.07 -3.67
C ALA A 90 5.73 2.20 -4.74
N PRO A 91 4.47 1.79 -4.52
CA PRO A 91 3.69 1.06 -5.52
C PRO A 91 3.74 1.67 -6.92
N ASP A 92 3.88 0.80 -7.92
CA ASP A 92 3.95 1.16 -9.35
C ASP A 92 5.21 1.98 -9.76
N VAL A 93 6.21 2.12 -8.88
CA VAL A 93 7.56 2.59 -9.25
C VAL A 93 8.26 1.51 -10.10
N THR A 94 9.35 1.87 -10.80
CA THR A 94 10.15 0.89 -11.56
C THR A 94 11.34 0.46 -10.71
N GLU A 95 11.57 -0.85 -10.65
CA GLU A 95 12.74 -1.43 -9.99
C GLU A 95 14.07 -0.86 -10.49
N SER A 96 14.98 -0.64 -9.56
CA SER A 96 16.38 -0.33 -9.81
C SER A 96 17.22 -1.49 -9.32
N LEU A 97 18.11 -2.04 -10.18
CA LEU A 97 18.99 -3.17 -9.83
C LEU A 97 20.00 -2.83 -8.71
N ASP A 98 19.52 -2.79 -7.48
CA ASP A 98 20.23 -2.33 -6.29
C ASP A 98 20.04 -3.23 -5.06
N GLY A 99 19.21 -4.27 -5.17
CA GLY A 99 18.98 -5.26 -4.13
C GLY A 99 17.89 -4.87 -3.14
N LEU A 100 17.10 -3.86 -3.46
CA LEU A 100 15.94 -3.40 -2.71
C LEU A 100 14.68 -3.59 -3.54
N ASP A 101 13.53 -3.48 -2.88
CA ASP A 101 12.19 -3.55 -3.48
C ASP A 101 11.73 -2.10 -3.63
N ASN A 102 11.82 -1.53 -4.84
CA ASN A 102 11.49 -0.13 -5.12
C ASN A 102 10.00 0.07 -5.42
N ASP A 103 9.30 -0.96 -5.89
CA ASP A 103 7.89 -0.88 -6.22
C ASP A 103 6.95 -1.46 -5.14
N CYS A 104 7.53 -1.89 -4.02
CA CYS A 104 6.88 -2.41 -2.82
C CYS A 104 5.93 -3.59 -3.09
N ASP A 105 6.24 -4.46 -4.05
CA ASP A 105 5.42 -5.63 -4.41
C ASP A 105 5.83 -6.95 -3.70
N GLU A 106 6.81 -6.88 -2.80
CA GLU A 106 7.46 -7.96 -2.05
C GLU A 106 8.50 -8.78 -2.82
N ASP A 107 8.66 -8.56 -4.12
CA ASP A 107 9.77 -9.07 -4.91
C ASP A 107 10.91 -8.02 -4.96
N ILE A 108 12.11 -8.43 -5.36
CA ILE A 108 13.30 -7.56 -5.37
C ILE A 108 13.92 -7.70 -6.76
N ASP A 109 14.14 -6.58 -7.44
CA ASP A 109 14.80 -6.50 -8.74
C ASP A 109 14.19 -7.43 -9.82
N GLU A 110 12.93 -7.82 -9.70
CA GLU A 110 12.25 -8.84 -10.50
C GLU A 110 12.06 -8.43 -11.97
N ASP A 111 11.97 -7.13 -12.24
CA ASP A 111 12.02 -6.58 -13.60
C ASP A 111 13.31 -6.95 -14.37
N PHE A 112 14.40 -7.29 -13.67
CA PHE A 112 15.68 -7.67 -14.27
C PHE A 112 15.82 -9.18 -14.53
N PHE A 113 14.81 -9.99 -14.20
CA PHE A 113 14.87 -11.46 -14.38
C PHE A 113 15.08 -11.92 -15.82
N TRP A 114 14.74 -11.11 -16.81
CA TRP A 114 14.80 -11.47 -18.23
C TRP A 114 15.72 -10.57 -19.06
N ILE A 115 16.33 -9.58 -18.42
CA ILE A 115 17.25 -8.65 -19.07
C ILE A 115 18.63 -9.30 -19.06
N ASP A 116 19.31 -9.24 -20.20
CA ASP A 116 20.69 -9.69 -20.42
C ASP A 116 21.32 -8.60 -21.31
N THR A 117 21.84 -7.57 -20.65
CA THR A 117 22.24 -6.33 -21.31
C THR A 117 23.50 -6.51 -22.15
N ASP A 118 24.46 -7.32 -21.67
CA ASP A 118 25.73 -7.54 -22.35
C ASP A 118 25.74 -8.77 -23.29
N MET A 119 24.67 -9.57 -23.26
CA MET A 119 24.43 -10.75 -24.08
C MET A 119 25.43 -11.89 -23.86
N ASP A 120 25.96 -12.02 -22.64
CA ASP A 120 26.87 -13.11 -22.27
C ASP A 120 26.15 -14.40 -21.85
N GLY A 121 24.82 -14.32 -21.68
CA GLY A 121 23.95 -15.42 -21.30
C GLY A 121 23.67 -15.54 -19.80
N LEU A 122 24.15 -14.60 -18.99
CA LEU A 122 23.67 -14.33 -17.63
C LEU A 122 22.67 -13.18 -17.68
N THR A 123 21.64 -13.23 -16.83
CA THR A 123 20.70 -12.11 -16.73
C THR A 123 21.26 -11.06 -15.78
N ASP A 124 20.91 -9.79 -15.99
CA ASP A 124 21.35 -8.67 -15.15
C ASP A 124 21.06 -8.96 -13.66
N TYR A 125 19.87 -9.52 -13.36
CA TYR A 125 19.53 -10.03 -12.03
C TYR A 125 20.56 -11.06 -11.51
N ALA A 126 20.86 -12.08 -12.30
CA ALA A 126 21.79 -13.13 -11.87
C ALA A 126 23.21 -12.58 -11.67
N GLU A 127 23.64 -11.66 -12.53
CA GLU A 127 24.92 -10.99 -12.40
C GLU A 127 25.03 -10.20 -11.09
N TYR A 128 24.00 -9.45 -10.73
CA TYR A 128 23.97 -8.67 -9.49
C TYR A 128 23.87 -9.57 -8.24
N HIS A 129 22.89 -10.47 -8.17
CA HIS A 129 22.58 -11.23 -6.94
C HIS A 129 23.42 -12.51 -6.76
N GLN A 130 23.89 -13.13 -7.84
CA GLN A 130 24.52 -14.45 -7.78
C GLN A 130 26.01 -14.43 -8.16
N TYR A 131 26.38 -13.68 -9.20
CA TYR A 131 27.73 -13.77 -9.78
C TYR A 131 28.64 -12.58 -9.46
N SER A 132 28.09 -11.47 -8.99
CA SER A 132 28.81 -10.20 -8.76
C SER A 132 29.63 -9.77 -9.98
N THR A 133 29.03 -9.89 -11.16
CA THR A 133 29.53 -9.34 -12.43
C THR A 133 28.76 -8.07 -12.78
N ASP A 134 29.36 -7.24 -13.63
CA ASP A 134 28.83 -5.96 -14.06
C ASP A 134 27.82 -6.22 -15.18
N PRO A 135 26.52 -5.92 -14.99
CA PRO A 135 25.49 -6.27 -15.97
C PRO A 135 25.68 -5.68 -17.36
N MET A 136 26.52 -4.66 -17.49
CA MET A 136 26.77 -3.98 -18.76
C MET A 136 28.01 -4.54 -19.50
N THR A 137 28.84 -5.32 -18.81
CA THR A 137 30.16 -5.72 -19.33
C THR A 137 30.57 -7.17 -19.02
N GLY A 138 29.88 -7.86 -18.11
CA GLY A 138 30.17 -9.25 -17.71
C GLY A 138 31.45 -9.37 -16.88
N VAL A 139 32.04 -8.25 -16.45
CA VAL A 139 33.28 -8.22 -15.68
C VAL A 139 32.98 -8.10 -14.19
N LEU A 140 33.77 -8.76 -13.34
CA LEU A 140 33.58 -8.71 -11.88
C LEU A 140 33.49 -7.27 -11.34
N THR A 141 32.42 -6.96 -10.61
CA THR A 141 32.16 -5.67 -9.95
C THR A 141 32.93 -5.58 -8.64
N GLY A 142 34.25 -5.51 -8.72
CA GLY A 142 35.09 -5.38 -7.54
C GLY A 142 36.48 -5.95 -7.76
N THR A 143 37.49 -5.26 -7.25
CA THR A 143 38.91 -5.59 -7.39
C THR A 143 39.37 -6.87 -6.67
N ASP A 144 38.49 -7.83 -6.37
CA ASP A 144 38.95 -9.14 -5.95
C ASP A 144 39.32 -9.98 -7.17
N SER A 145 40.55 -9.72 -7.60
CA SER A 145 41.41 -10.76 -8.17
C SER A 145 41.16 -12.05 -7.39
N PRO A 146 40.65 -13.13 -8.01
CA PRO A 146 40.46 -14.37 -7.28
C PRO A 146 41.83 -14.75 -6.76
N MET A 147 41.89 -14.94 -5.44
CA MET A 147 43.05 -15.46 -4.74
C MET A 147 43.76 -16.49 -5.60
N GLY A 148 45.07 -16.27 -5.76
CA GLY A 148 45.92 -16.99 -6.69
C GLY A 148 45.59 -18.48 -6.79
N LEU A 149 45.28 -18.92 -8.00
CA LEU A 149 45.44 -20.30 -8.38
C LEU A 149 46.92 -20.52 -8.67
N ASN A 150 47.59 -21.13 -7.69
CA ASN A 150 48.91 -21.72 -7.78
C ASN A 150 48.81 -23.10 -8.46
#